data_AF-A0A811NEY2-F1
#
_entry.id   AF-A0A811NEY2-F1
#
_cell.length_a   1.000
_cell.length_b   1.000
_cell.length_c   1.000
_cell.angle_alpha   90.00
_cell.angle_beta   90.00
_cell.angle_gamma   90.00
#
_symmetry.space_group_name_H-M   'P 1'
#
loop_
_entity.id
_entity.type
_entity.pdbx_description
1 polymer ?
#
loop_
_entity_poly.entity_id
_entity_poly.type
_entity_poly.pdbx_seq_one_letter_code
_entity_poly.pdbx_strand_id
1 'polypeptide(L)'
;MRFEPDMLAFSGCYYGGGEKERRELAAIRKRWRTLHIRDPEKGRRQGRCPLTPEEVGSMLRALGYRSDVHIYVASGEIYGGEDTLASLKALFPNFHTKETLSSQEELAPFLQFSSRMAAIDFIVCDDSDAFVDNNIGNKAKILAGQRRYFGHKRTIRPNAKQLYPLFMKRGNMSWDAFASQVRTVQKGYMGEPMEITLGRGEFLANPAACICEKTGRNSVVVKSISGSSQEPVTDTGIRKAIGIGSGRPPYPVYTDEEADGSDTEEDPDSSGRGEVIDTEPDDDSVIRQEDPELEEILSD
;
A
#
# COMPACT_ATOMS: atom_id res chain seq x y z
N MET A 1 -4.58 -8.25 -5.98
CA MET A 1 -4.00 -9.10 -4.91
C MET A 1 -2.51 -9.20 -5.15
N ARG A 2 -1.69 -8.98 -4.13
CA ARG A 2 -0.23 -9.15 -4.21
C ARG A 2 0.16 -10.42 -3.45
N PHE A 3 0.22 -11.54 -4.16
CA PHE A 3 0.57 -12.86 -3.60
C PHE A 3 1.45 -13.64 -4.58
N GLU A 4 2.24 -12.91 -5.37
CA GLU A 4 3.19 -13.44 -6.33
C GLU A 4 4.47 -13.94 -5.63
N PRO A 5 5.19 -14.93 -6.19
CA PRO A 5 6.35 -15.56 -5.52
C PRO A 5 7.45 -14.59 -5.11
N ASP A 6 7.73 -13.57 -5.92
CA ASP A 6 8.70 -12.51 -5.64
C ASP A 6 8.24 -11.65 -4.45
N MET A 7 6.98 -11.25 -4.42
CA MET A 7 6.39 -10.49 -3.31
C MET A 7 6.44 -11.27 -2.00
N LEU A 8 6.16 -12.58 -2.02
CA LEU A 8 6.27 -13.42 -0.84
C LEU A 8 7.73 -13.61 -0.41
N ALA A 9 8.64 -13.80 -1.36
CA ALA A 9 10.07 -13.86 -1.08
C ALA A 9 10.55 -12.57 -0.40
N PHE A 10 10.19 -11.39 -0.93
CA PHE A 10 10.56 -10.08 -0.37
C PHE A 10 9.97 -9.81 1.00
N SER A 11 8.74 -10.23 1.24
CA SER A 11 8.11 -10.06 2.55
C SER A 11 8.85 -10.81 3.67
N GLY A 12 9.58 -11.88 3.33
CA GLY A 12 10.27 -12.73 4.31
C GLY A 12 9.33 -13.61 5.13
N CYS A 13 8.02 -13.55 4.89
CA CYS A 13 7.01 -14.20 5.70
C CYS A 13 6.89 -15.70 5.39
N TYR A 14 6.25 -16.43 6.32
CA TYR A 14 5.92 -17.84 6.17
C TYR A 14 4.40 -18.03 6.20
N TYR A 15 3.87 -18.78 5.24
CA TYR A 15 2.43 -18.95 5.01
C TYR A 15 1.93 -20.38 5.26
N GLY A 16 2.78 -21.27 5.79
CA GLY A 16 2.38 -22.61 6.21
C GLY A 16 2.61 -23.71 5.17
N GLY A 17 3.25 -23.43 4.03
CA GLY A 17 3.56 -24.37 2.95
C GLY A 17 4.76 -25.29 3.20
N GLY A 18 5.26 -25.35 4.43
CA GLY A 18 6.31 -26.28 4.85
C GLY A 18 7.67 -26.05 4.20
N GLU A 19 8.48 -27.11 4.13
CA GLU A 19 9.82 -27.08 3.55
C GLU A 19 9.83 -26.74 2.05
N LYS A 20 8.73 -27.02 1.35
CA LYS A 20 8.57 -26.64 -0.07
C LYS A 20 8.60 -25.12 -0.22
N GLU A 21 7.72 -24.42 0.50
CA GLU A 21 7.66 -22.96 0.50
C GLU A 21 8.99 -22.34 0.91
N ARG A 22 9.58 -22.83 2.01
CA ARG A 22 10.86 -22.33 2.51
C ARG A 22 11.96 -22.42 1.46
N ARG A 23 12.05 -23.54 0.74
CA ARG A 23 13.07 -23.76 -0.31
C ARG A 23 12.84 -22.88 -1.53
N GLU A 24 11.61 -22.83 -2.03
CA GLU A 24 11.24 -22.08 -3.24
C GLU A 24 11.45 -20.57 -3.02
N LEU A 25 10.91 -20.01 -1.93
CA LEU A 25 11.05 -18.59 -1.63
C LEU A 25 12.50 -18.24 -1.27
N ALA A 26 13.25 -19.11 -0.58
CA ALA A 26 14.67 -18.88 -0.32
C ALA A 26 15.50 -18.83 -1.62
N ALA A 27 15.17 -19.64 -2.63
CA ALA A 27 15.85 -19.59 -3.93
C ALA A 27 15.66 -18.24 -4.64
N ILE A 28 14.48 -17.63 -4.51
CA ILE A 28 14.21 -16.28 -5.03
C ILE A 28 15.00 -15.23 -4.24
N ARG A 29 14.99 -15.29 -2.90
CA ARG A 29 15.73 -14.35 -2.04
C ARG A 29 17.23 -14.32 -2.34
N LYS A 30 17.84 -15.47 -2.67
CA LYS A 30 19.27 -15.54 -3.04
C LYS A 30 19.63 -14.69 -4.27
N ARG A 31 18.67 -14.33 -5.11
CA ARG A 31 18.89 -13.45 -6.26
C ARG A 31 19.10 -11.99 -5.84
N TRP A 32 18.71 -11.63 -4.61
CA TRP A 32 18.70 -10.26 -4.08
C TRP A 32 19.64 -10.14 -2.88
N ARG A 33 20.83 -9.56 -3.10
CA ARG A 33 21.90 -9.48 -2.09
C ARG A 33 21.55 -8.62 -0.87
N THR A 34 20.66 -7.64 -1.03
CA THR A 34 20.23 -6.70 0.02
C THR A 34 19.08 -7.23 0.86
N LEU A 35 18.48 -8.36 0.48
CA LEU A 35 17.31 -8.88 1.16
C LEU A 35 17.70 -9.75 2.36
N HIS A 36 17.87 -9.12 3.52
CA HIS A 36 18.18 -9.83 4.76
C HIS A 36 17.06 -10.79 5.18
N ILE A 37 17.45 -11.95 5.69
CA ILE A 37 16.53 -12.93 6.28
C ILE A 37 15.92 -12.29 7.54
N ARG A 38 14.62 -12.00 7.49
CA ARG A 38 13.85 -11.50 8.62
C ARG A 38 13.20 -12.67 9.35
N ASP A 39 12.91 -12.48 10.64
CA ASP A 39 11.99 -13.35 11.39
C ASP A 39 10.65 -13.41 10.62
N PRO A 40 10.28 -14.57 10.04
CA PRO A 40 9.09 -14.71 9.21
C PRO A 40 7.80 -14.42 9.98
N GLU A 41 7.78 -14.69 11.28
CA GLU A 41 6.63 -14.44 12.14
C GLU A 41 6.53 -12.98 12.58
N LYS A 42 7.67 -12.30 12.75
CA LYS A 42 7.70 -10.87 13.07
C LYS A 42 7.04 -10.04 11.97
N GLY A 43 7.29 -10.37 10.70
CA GLY A 43 6.65 -9.70 9.56
C GLY A 43 5.12 -9.78 9.61
N ARG A 44 4.59 -10.97 9.91
CA ARG A 44 3.13 -11.21 9.99
C ARG A 44 2.52 -10.46 11.17
N ARG A 45 3.15 -10.53 12.34
CA ARG A 45 2.74 -9.81 13.55
C ARG A 45 2.77 -8.29 13.38
N GLN A 46 3.66 -7.75 12.56
CA GLN A 46 3.75 -6.32 12.29
C GLN A 46 2.82 -5.86 11.15
N GLY A 47 2.10 -6.78 10.49
CA GLY A 47 1.25 -6.45 9.35
C GLY A 47 2.02 -6.07 8.08
N ARG A 48 3.28 -6.51 7.95
CA ARG A 48 4.15 -6.24 6.79
C ARG A 48 3.99 -7.26 5.65
N CYS A 49 3.28 -8.36 5.91
CA CYS A 49 3.03 -9.42 4.95
C CYS A 49 1.70 -9.19 4.24
N PRO A 50 1.59 -9.52 2.95
CA PRO A 50 0.29 -9.66 2.32
C PRO A 50 -0.57 -10.71 3.03
N LEU A 51 -1.89 -10.55 2.96
CA LEU A 51 -2.81 -11.58 3.42
C LEU A 51 -2.87 -12.70 2.37
N THR A 52 -3.16 -13.93 2.82
CA THR A 52 -3.46 -15.04 1.90
C THR A 52 -4.82 -14.83 1.23
N PRO A 53 -5.10 -15.47 0.08
CA PRO A 53 -6.43 -15.42 -0.53
C PRO A 53 -7.56 -15.86 0.42
N GLU A 54 -7.31 -16.86 1.27
CA GLU A 54 -8.24 -17.29 2.32
C GLU A 54 -8.50 -16.21 3.37
N GLU A 55 -7.45 -15.53 3.83
CA GLU A 55 -7.55 -14.44 4.81
C GLU A 55 -8.32 -13.25 4.24
N VAL A 56 -8.05 -12.87 2.99
CA VAL A 56 -8.80 -11.84 2.26
C VAL A 56 -10.27 -12.24 2.13
N GLY A 57 -10.55 -13.47 1.71
CA GLY A 57 -11.91 -13.96 1.57
C GLY A 57 -12.67 -13.95 2.90
N SER A 58 -12.04 -14.44 3.96
CA SER A 58 -12.61 -14.47 5.32
C SER A 58 -12.90 -13.06 5.85
N MET A 59 -11.99 -12.11 5.62
CA MET A 59 -12.19 -10.71 5.98
C MET A 59 -13.39 -10.10 5.22
N LEU A 60 -13.50 -10.31 3.91
CA LEU A 60 -14.61 -9.79 3.12
C LEU A 60 -15.96 -10.35 3.58
N ARG A 61 -16.02 -11.66 3.83
CA ARG A 61 -17.21 -12.32 4.40
C ARG A 61 -17.58 -11.74 5.77
N ALA A 62 -16.61 -11.47 6.63
CA ALA A 62 -16.83 -10.85 7.93
C ALA A 62 -17.30 -9.39 7.86
N LEU A 63 -16.84 -8.65 6.85
CA LEU A 63 -17.30 -7.29 6.54
C LEU A 63 -18.73 -7.26 5.98
N GLY A 64 -19.31 -8.41 5.61
CA GLY A 64 -20.70 -8.53 5.17
C GLY A 64 -20.88 -8.73 3.67
N TYR A 65 -19.79 -8.87 2.89
CA TYR A 65 -19.89 -9.23 1.48
C TYR A 65 -20.47 -10.65 1.36
N ARG A 66 -21.54 -10.75 0.59
CA ARG A 66 -22.23 -12.02 0.32
C ARG A 66 -21.48 -12.83 -0.74
N SER A 67 -21.82 -14.09 -0.91
CA SER A 67 -21.10 -15.00 -1.83
C SER A 67 -21.42 -14.73 -3.29
N ASP A 68 -22.55 -14.11 -3.58
CA ASP A 68 -23.00 -13.73 -4.91
C ASP A 68 -22.29 -12.50 -5.48
N VAL A 69 -21.47 -11.79 -4.70
CA VAL A 69 -20.68 -10.67 -5.22
C VAL A 69 -19.64 -11.18 -6.21
N HIS A 70 -19.40 -10.38 -7.26
CA HIS A 70 -18.34 -10.66 -8.22
C HIS A 70 -17.00 -10.22 -7.65
N ILE A 71 -16.00 -11.10 -7.66
CA ILE A 71 -14.63 -10.79 -7.27
C ILE A 71 -13.76 -10.81 -8.51
N TYR A 72 -13.11 -9.67 -8.79
CA TYR A 72 -12.02 -9.59 -9.75
C TYR A 72 -10.67 -9.64 -9.01
N VAL A 73 -9.78 -10.54 -9.41
CA VAL A 73 -8.43 -10.64 -8.85
C VAL A 73 -7.40 -10.05 -9.81
N ALA A 74 -7.05 -8.79 -9.54
CA ALA A 74 -5.92 -8.10 -10.18
C ALA A 74 -4.59 -8.65 -9.63
N SER A 75 -3.99 -9.64 -10.27
CA SER A 75 -2.72 -10.25 -9.85
C SER A 75 -1.93 -10.76 -11.06
N GLY A 76 -0.61 -10.82 -10.89
CA GLY A 76 0.22 -11.74 -11.67
C GLY A 76 0.00 -13.19 -11.24
N GLU A 77 0.97 -14.05 -11.54
CA GLU A 77 0.96 -15.45 -11.13
C GLU A 77 0.94 -15.57 -9.60
N ILE A 78 -0.12 -16.18 -9.05
CA ILE A 78 -0.30 -16.36 -7.61
C ILE A 78 0.52 -17.56 -7.14
N TYR A 79 1.29 -17.40 -6.07
CA TYR A 79 2.06 -18.48 -5.48
C TYR A 79 1.15 -19.63 -5.02
N GLY A 80 1.45 -20.85 -5.48
CA GLY A 80 0.63 -22.05 -5.27
C GLY A 80 -0.61 -22.14 -6.19
N GLY A 81 -0.83 -21.16 -7.06
CA GLY A 81 -1.82 -21.22 -8.14
C GLY A 81 -3.25 -21.47 -7.65
N GLU A 82 -3.91 -22.43 -8.31
CA GLU A 82 -5.30 -22.79 -8.07
C GLU A 82 -5.57 -23.30 -6.64
N ASP A 83 -4.62 -24.03 -6.04
CA ASP A 83 -4.77 -24.55 -4.68
C ASP A 83 -4.89 -23.41 -3.66
N THR A 84 -4.06 -22.36 -3.81
CA THR A 84 -4.10 -21.18 -2.94
C THR A 84 -5.38 -20.36 -3.17
N LEU A 85 -5.89 -20.32 -4.41
CA LEU A 85 -7.12 -19.61 -4.76
C LEU A 85 -8.40 -20.36 -4.38
N ALA A 86 -8.33 -21.66 -4.14
CA ALA A 86 -9.50 -22.52 -3.91
C ALA A 86 -10.39 -22.00 -2.78
N SER A 87 -9.81 -21.61 -1.64
CA SER A 87 -10.56 -21.06 -0.51
C SER A 87 -11.28 -19.76 -0.86
N LEU A 88 -10.65 -18.87 -1.66
CA LEU A 88 -11.29 -17.62 -2.09
C LEU A 88 -12.44 -17.89 -3.06
N LYS A 89 -12.25 -18.78 -4.05
CA LYS A 89 -13.27 -19.19 -5.01
C LYS A 89 -14.46 -19.90 -4.33
N ALA A 90 -14.21 -20.66 -3.27
CA ALA A 90 -15.27 -21.29 -2.48
C ALA A 90 -16.14 -20.26 -1.74
N LEU A 91 -15.55 -19.18 -1.24
CA LEU A 91 -16.27 -18.09 -0.57
C LEU A 91 -17.01 -17.17 -1.56
N PHE A 92 -16.47 -17.03 -2.77
CA PHE A 92 -16.96 -16.14 -3.83
C PHE A 92 -16.88 -16.85 -5.20
N PRO A 93 -17.95 -17.56 -5.60
CA PRO A 93 -17.96 -18.36 -6.83
C PRO A 93 -17.90 -17.52 -8.11
N ASN A 94 -18.39 -16.27 -8.06
CA ASN A 94 -18.34 -15.33 -9.17
C ASN A 94 -16.94 -14.70 -9.27
N PHE A 95 -15.94 -15.53 -9.55
CA PHE A 95 -14.53 -15.19 -9.58
C PHE A 95 -14.07 -14.85 -11.01
N HIS A 96 -13.35 -13.75 -11.15
CA HIS A 96 -12.90 -13.21 -12.43
C HIS A 96 -11.42 -12.80 -12.39
N THR A 97 -10.73 -12.95 -13.51
CA THR A 97 -9.41 -12.39 -13.82
C THR A 97 -9.47 -11.71 -15.18
N LYS A 98 -8.43 -10.99 -15.59
CA LYS A 98 -8.36 -10.42 -16.95
C LYS A 98 -8.55 -11.48 -18.04
N GLU A 99 -8.04 -12.68 -17.81
CA GLU A 99 -8.16 -13.82 -18.73
C GLU A 99 -9.59 -14.39 -18.80
N THR A 100 -10.44 -14.17 -17.80
CA THR A 100 -11.85 -14.58 -17.85
C THR A 100 -12.78 -13.49 -18.36
N LEU A 101 -12.35 -12.21 -18.29
CA LEU A 101 -13.14 -11.07 -18.74
C LEU A 101 -12.92 -10.70 -20.21
N SER A 102 -11.81 -11.13 -20.79
CA SER A 102 -11.41 -10.80 -22.17
C SER A 102 -11.07 -12.06 -22.95
N SER A 103 -11.24 -11.99 -24.28
CA SER A 103 -10.83 -13.09 -25.15
C SER A 103 -9.31 -13.16 -25.27
N GLN A 104 -8.79 -14.31 -25.71
CA GLN A 104 -7.36 -14.45 -25.95
C GLN A 104 -6.86 -13.50 -27.04
N GLU A 105 -7.69 -13.24 -28.06
CA GLU A 105 -7.40 -12.29 -29.14
C GLU A 105 -7.34 -10.85 -28.64
N GLU A 106 -8.24 -10.45 -27.73
CA GLU A 106 -8.23 -9.12 -27.12
C GLU A 106 -6.99 -8.92 -26.23
N LEU A 107 -6.52 -9.96 -25.55
CA LEU A 107 -5.35 -9.89 -24.68
C LEU A 107 -4.02 -10.01 -25.43
N ALA A 108 -4.00 -10.64 -26.60
CA ALA A 108 -2.78 -10.94 -27.36
C ALA A 108 -1.84 -9.73 -27.56
N PRO A 109 -2.32 -8.51 -27.88
CA PRO A 109 -1.45 -7.33 -28.05
C PRO A 109 -0.73 -6.89 -26.77
N PHE A 110 -1.22 -7.30 -25.60
CA PHE A 110 -0.72 -6.87 -24.29
C PHE A 110 0.19 -7.90 -23.63
N LEU A 111 0.17 -9.17 -24.06
CA LEU A 111 0.87 -10.28 -23.40
C LEU A 111 2.38 -10.07 -23.22
N GLN A 112 3.02 -9.35 -24.14
CA GLN A 112 4.46 -9.07 -24.08
C GLN A 112 4.80 -7.88 -23.16
N PHE A 113 3.81 -7.12 -22.70
CA PHE A 113 3.99 -5.88 -21.97
C PHE A 113 3.32 -5.98 -20.59
N SER A 114 4.12 -6.33 -19.57
CA SER A 114 3.65 -6.46 -18.19
C SER A 114 2.96 -5.19 -17.68
N SER A 115 3.45 -4.01 -18.08
CA SER A 115 2.86 -2.71 -17.74
C SER A 115 1.46 -2.52 -18.35
N ARG A 116 1.24 -2.95 -19.61
CA ARG A 116 -0.06 -2.86 -20.27
C ARG A 116 -1.06 -3.86 -19.67
N MET A 117 -0.61 -5.08 -19.36
CA MET A 117 -1.42 -6.05 -18.61
C MET A 117 -1.82 -5.51 -17.23
N ALA A 118 -0.91 -4.82 -16.53
CA ALA A 118 -1.18 -4.19 -15.25
C ALA A 118 -2.14 -2.99 -15.35
N ALA A 119 -2.22 -2.33 -16.52
CA ALA A 119 -3.15 -1.25 -16.80
C ALA A 119 -4.60 -1.77 -16.95
N ILE A 120 -4.81 -2.94 -17.56
CA ILE A 120 -6.13 -3.60 -17.60
C ILE A 120 -6.63 -3.83 -16.16
N ASP A 121 -5.79 -4.42 -15.32
CA ASP A 121 -6.09 -4.61 -13.90
C ASP A 121 -6.41 -3.28 -13.19
N PHE A 122 -5.72 -2.20 -13.55
CA PHE A 122 -5.94 -0.88 -12.97
C PHE A 122 -7.34 -0.37 -13.30
N ILE A 123 -7.76 -0.44 -14.57
CA ILE A 123 -9.07 0.02 -15.03
C ILE A 123 -10.19 -0.72 -14.29
N VAL A 124 -10.12 -2.06 -14.23
CA VAL A 124 -11.15 -2.86 -13.55
C VAL A 124 -11.19 -2.55 -12.06
N CYS A 125 -10.03 -2.39 -11.40
CA CYS A 125 -9.99 -1.99 -9.99
C CYS A 125 -10.54 -0.58 -9.75
N ASP A 126 -10.25 0.39 -10.61
CA ASP A 126 -10.75 1.76 -10.47
C ASP A 126 -12.27 1.82 -10.65
N ASP A 127 -12.82 1.02 -11.57
CA ASP A 127 -14.26 1.00 -11.85
C ASP A 127 -15.10 0.14 -10.92
N SER A 128 -14.48 -0.78 -10.17
CA SER A 128 -15.16 -1.62 -9.17
C SER A 128 -15.88 -0.84 -8.06
N ASP A 129 -16.96 -1.40 -7.50
CA ASP A 129 -17.70 -0.80 -6.36
C ASP A 129 -16.83 -0.70 -5.10
N ALA A 130 -15.99 -1.71 -4.86
CA ALA A 130 -15.06 -1.76 -3.75
C ALA A 130 -13.73 -2.38 -4.18
N PHE A 131 -12.63 -1.74 -3.78
CA PHE A 131 -11.27 -2.20 -4.03
C PHE A 131 -10.64 -2.64 -2.71
N VAL A 132 -9.83 -3.70 -2.73
CA VAL A 132 -9.07 -4.19 -1.57
C VAL A 132 -7.59 -4.16 -1.91
N ASP A 133 -6.81 -3.38 -1.16
CA ASP A 133 -5.35 -3.49 -1.25
C ASP A 133 -4.88 -4.72 -0.46
N ASN A 134 -4.01 -5.56 -1.04
CA ASN A 134 -3.43 -6.71 -0.30
C ASN A 134 -1.97 -6.44 0.09
N ASN A 135 -1.46 -5.24 -0.20
CA ASN A 135 -0.09 -4.82 0.10
C ASN A 135 0.06 -3.30 -0.08
N ILE A 136 1.09 -2.74 0.57
CA ILE A 136 1.50 -1.36 0.52
C ILE A 136 2.39 -1.14 -0.72
N GLY A 137 1.78 -1.08 -1.91
CA GLY A 137 2.49 -0.80 -3.18
C GLY A 137 2.01 0.47 -3.86
N ASN A 138 2.83 1.07 -4.73
CA ASN A 138 2.50 2.30 -5.45
C ASN A 138 1.20 2.20 -6.26
N LYS A 139 0.95 1.06 -6.93
CA LYS A 139 -0.32 0.82 -7.64
C LYS A 139 -1.54 0.94 -6.73
N ALA A 140 -1.47 0.37 -5.51
CA ALA A 140 -2.56 0.45 -4.54
C ALA A 140 -2.76 1.90 -4.05
N LYS A 141 -1.67 2.64 -3.84
CA LYS A 141 -1.71 4.06 -3.44
C LYS A 141 -2.36 4.94 -4.52
N ILE A 142 -1.98 4.76 -5.79
CA ILE A 142 -2.55 5.49 -6.92
C ILE A 142 -4.06 5.19 -7.04
N LEU A 143 -4.47 3.92 -6.98
CA LEU A 143 -5.89 3.53 -6.99
C LEU A 143 -6.64 4.14 -5.79
N ALA A 144 -6.05 4.13 -4.60
CA ALA A 144 -6.67 4.72 -3.42
C ALA A 144 -6.88 6.23 -3.58
N GLY A 145 -5.91 6.94 -4.16
CA GLY A 145 -6.03 8.36 -4.49
C GLY A 145 -7.12 8.60 -5.54
N GLN A 146 -7.08 7.89 -6.67
CA GLN A 146 -8.06 8.08 -7.75
C GLN A 146 -9.49 7.84 -7.26
N ARG A 147 -9.71 6.71 -6.59
CA ARG A 147 -11.02 6.34 -6.00
C ARG A 147 -11.46 7.26 -4.88
N ARG A 148 -10.57 8.05 -4.28
CA ARG A 148 -10.93 9.04 -3.23
C ARG A 148 -11.39 10.36 -3.83
N TYR A 149 -10.70 10.86 -4.86
CA TYR A 149 -10.91 12.21 -5.38
C TYR A 149 -11.82 12.27 -6.61
N PHE A 150 -11.84 11.24 -7.47
CA PHE A 150 -12.62 11.22 -8.71
C PHE A 150 -13.96 10.47 -8.55
N GLY A 151 -14.75 10.91 -7.58
CA GLY A 151 -16.00 10.24 -7.20
C GLY A 151 -15.72 9.10 -6.24
N HIS A 152 -15.86 9.39 -4.93
CA HIS A 152 -15.50 8.47 -3.85
C HIS A 152 -16.06 7.06 -4.07
N LYS A 153 -15.17 6.08 -4.18
CA LYS A 153 -15.47 4.65 -4.20
C LYS A 153 -14.74 3.95 -3.05
N ARG A 154 -15.32 2.85 -2.57
CA ARG A 154 -14.83 2.15 -1.38
C ARG A 154 -13.43 1.58 -1.62
N THR A 155 -12.48 1.86 -0.72
CA THR A 155 -11.11 1.30 -0.78
C THR A 155 -10.74 0.72 0.58
N ILE A 156 -10.78 -0.61 0.68
CA ILE A 156 -10.52 -1.38 1.90
C ILE A 156 -9.03 -1.67 1.99
N ARG A 157 -8.42 -1.21 3.08
CA ARG A 157 -7.05 -1.54 3.44
C ARG A 157 -7.08 -2.55 4.58
N PRO A 158 -6.53 -3.76 4.46
CA PRO A 158 -6.47 -4.68 5.59
C PRO A 158 -5.62 -4.08 6.72
N ASN A 159 -6.17 -3.99 7.92
CA ASN A 159 -5.42 -3.73 9.14
C ASN A 159 -4.66 -5.01 9.53
N ALA A 160 -3.69 -5.40 8.69
CA ALA A 160 -3.02 -6.69 8.73
C ALA A 160 -2.44 -7.01 10.12
N LYS A 161 -1.90 -5.99 10.81
CA LYS A 161 -1.36 -6.10 12.17
C LYS A 161 -2.41 -6.58 13.18
N GLN A 162 -3.64 -6.06 13.11
CA GLN A 162 -4.72 -6.45 14.02
C GLN A 162 -5.52 -7.66 13.53
N LEU A 163 -5.56 -7.90 12.22
CA LEU A 163 -6.24 -9.05 11.62
C LEU A 163 -5.48 -10.35 11.85
N TYR A 164 -4.14 -10.33 11.80
CA TYR A 164 -3.33 -11.54 11.91
C TYR A 164 -3.61 -12.37 13.18
N PRO A 165 -3.66 -11.78 14.40
CA PRO A 165 -4.05 -12.53 15.60
C PRO A 165 -5.47 -13.10 15.55
N LEU A 166 -6.40 -12.47 14.82
CA LEU A 166 -7.76 -12.96 14.67
C LEU A 166 -7.83 -14.19 13.76
N PHE A 167 -7.06 -14.20 12.67
CA PHE A 167 -6.97 -15.36 11.78
C PHE A 167 -6.39 -16.57 12.52
N MET A 168 -5.33 -16.40 13.32
CA MET A 168 -4.75 -17.47 14.13
C MET A 168 -5.74 -18.05 15.17
N LYS A 169 -6.64 -17.22 15.69
CA LYS A 169 -7.66 -17.63 16.67
C LYS A 169 -9.00 -18.04 16.03
N ARG A 170 -9.09 -18.09 14.69
CA ARG A 170 -10.34 -18.34 13.97
C ARG A 170 -11.03 -19.63 14.40
N GLY A 171 -10.26 -20.71 14.59
CA GLY A 171 -10.78 -22.01 15.05
C GLY A 171 -11.28 -22.03 16.49
N ASN A 172 -10.91 -21.04 17.30
CA ASN A 172 -11.23 -20.96 18.73
C ASN A 172 -12.43 -20.05 19.03
N MET A 173 -13.15 -19.57 18.00
CA MET A 173 -14.30 -18.68 18.17
C MET A 173 -15.40 -18.89 17.13
N SER A 174 -16.64 -18.53 17.50
CA SER A 174 -17.77 -18.56 16.57
C SER A 174 -17.59 -17.58 15.41
N TRP A 175 -18.31 -17.80 14.30
CA TRP A 175 -18.28 -16.90 13.15
C TRP A 175 -18.72 -15.48 13.51
N ASP A 176 -19.79 -15.33 14.30
CA ASP A 176 -20.30 -14.02 14.68
C ASP A 176 -19.30 -13.23 15.54
N ALA A 177 -18.62 -13.91 16.47
CA ALA A 177 -17.57 -13.31 17.28
C ALA A 177 -16.36 -12.87 16.42
N PHE A 178 -15.95 -13.71 15.47
CA PHE A 178 -14.90 -13.37 14.51
C PHE A 178 -15.29 -12.18 13.64
N ALA A 179 -16.47 -12.21 13.03
CA ALA A 179 -16.94 -11.17 12.14
C ALA A 179 -17.09 -9.82 12.87
N SER A 180 -17.58 -9.84 14.12
CA SER A 180 -17.67 -8.65 14.97
C SER A 180 -16.30 -8.05 15.27
N GLN A 181 -15.31 -8.87 15.59
CA GLN A 181 -13.93 -8.41 15.83
C GLN A 181 -13.29 -7.87 14.54
N VAL A 182 -13.43 -8.56 13.41
CA VAL A 182 -12.93 -8.07 12.10
C VAL A 182 -13.52 -6.70 11.77
N ARG A 183 -14.84 -6.53 11.91
CA ARG A 183 -15.47 -5.22 11.69
C ARG A 183 -14.95 -4.14 12.63
N THR A 184 -14.60 -4.50 13.86
CA THR A 184 -14.04 -3.57 14.84
C THR A 184 -12.63 -3.12 14.45
N VAL A 185 -11.74 -4.06 14.10
CA VAL A 185 -10.34 -3.75 13.74
C VAL A 185 -10.21 -3.07 12.38
N GLN A 186 -11.20 -3.25 11.49
CA GLN A 186 -11.25 -2.60 10.17
C GLN A 186 -11.86 -1.18 10.20
N LYS A 187 -12.36 -0.69 11.33
CA LYS A 187 -12.81 0.72 11.43
C LYS A 187 -11.63 1.66 11.16
N GLY A 188 -11.83 2.65 10.28
CA GLY A 188 -10.77 3.58 9.86
C GLY A 188 -9.77 2.96 8.87
N TYR A 189 -10.14 1.85 8.24
CA TYR A 189 -9.39 1.19 7.18
C TYR A 189 -10.28 0.87 5.96
N MET A 190 -11.42 1.55 5.88
CA MET A 190 -12.42 1.31 4.84
C MET A 190 -12.33 2.36 3.73
N GLY A 191 -11.38 3.30 3.81
CA GLY A 191 -11.20 4.34 2.80
C GLY A 191 -12.30 5.37 2.85
N GLU A 192 -12.72 5.79 4.04
CA GLU A 192 -13.68 6.91 4.17
C GLU A 192 -13.10 8.19 3.52
N PRO A 193 -13.93 9.12 3.01
CA PRO A 193 -13.46 10.31 2.29
C PRO A 193 -12.44 11.14 3.09
N MET A 194 -12.62 11.20 4.41
CA MET A 194 -11.77 11.95 5.34
C MET A 194 -10.73 11.08 6.07
N GLU A 195 -10.57 9.81 5.67
CA GLU A 195 -9.58 8.90 6.24
C GLU A 195 -8.18 9.25 5.74
N ILE A 196 -7.60 10.32 6.26
CA ILE A 196 -6.23 10.75 5.97
C ILE A 196 -5.33 10.27 7.12
N THR A 197 -4.31 9.49 6.82
CA THR A 197 -3.28 9.14 7.80
C THR A 197 -2.45 10.39 8.09
N LEU A 198 -2.71 11.05 9.22
CA LEU A 198 -1.94 12.20 9.69
C LEU A 198 -0.45 11.82 9.76
N GLY A 199 0.41 12.62 9.13
CA GLY A 199 1.87 12.41 9.11
C GLY A 199 2.40 11.47 8.02
N ARG A 200 1.53 10.85 7.20
CA ARG A 200 1.93 10.07 6.00
C ARG A 200 1.14 10.52 4.78
N GLY A 201 1.16 11.83 4.52
CA GLY A 201 0.53 12.44 3.35
C GLY A 201 1.32 12.11 2.09
N GLU A 202 1.30 10.85 1.67
CA GLU A 202 1.89 10.45 0.40
C GLU A 202 1.03 11.00 -0.74
N PHE A 203 1.64 11.79 -1.62
CA PHE A 203 0.99 12.48 -2.73
C PHE A 203 0.13 11.56 -3.60
N LEU A 204 0.56 10.29 -3.79
CA LEU A 204 -0.17 9.33 -4.62
C LEU A 204 -1.54 8.93 -4.03
N ALA A 205 -1.64 8.80 -2.72
CA ALA A 205 -2.87 8.40 -2.03
C ALA A 205 -3.73 9.62 -1.62
N ASN A 206 -3.10 10.79 -1.47
CA ASN A 206 -3.72 12.05 -1.08
C ASN A 206 -3.22 13.20 -1.97
N PRO A 207 -3.51 13.21 -3.29
CA PRO A 207 -3.08 14.30 -4.14
C PRO A 207 -3.66 15.62 -3.63
N ALA A 208 -2.78 16.56 -3.29
CA ALA A 208 -3.18 17.92 -2.97
C ALA A 208 -3.69 18.58 -4.26
N ALA A 209 -5.01 18.65 -4.42
CA ALA A 209 -5.62 19.14 -5.65
C ALA A 209 -5.47 20.66 -5.85
N CYS A 210 -5.21 21.42 -4.78
CA CYS A 210 -5.20 22.88 -4.83
C CYS A 210 -3.82 23.45 -4.53
N ILE A 211 -3.09 23.79 -5.60
CA ILE A 211 -1.79 24.50 -5.54
C ILE A 211 -1.93 25.86 -4.84
N CYS A 212 -3.12 26.47 -4.91
CA CYS A 212 -3.39 27.81 -4.39
C CYS A 212 -4.04 27.80 -2.99
N GLU A 213 -4.28 26.63 -2.39
CA GLU A 213 -4.91 26.54 -1.08
C GLU A 213 -3.92 27.00 -0.02
N LYS A 214 -4.12 28.22 0.46
CA LYS A 214 -3.41 28.73 1.62
C LYS A 214 -3.97 27.97 2.81
N THR A 215 -3.20 27.02 3.33
CA THR A 215 -3.46 26.45 4.66
C THR A 215 -3.53 27.63 5.63
N GLY A 216 -4.74 27.94 6.08
CA GLY A 216 -4.93 28.93 7.12
C GLY A 216 -4.05 28.50 8.29
N ARG A 217 -3.13 29.38 8.71
CA ARG A 217 -2.13 29.15 9.76
C ARG A 217 -2.71 28.87 11.16
N ASN A 218 -3.99 28.49 11.24
CA ASN A 218 -4.80 28.37 12.45
C ASN A 218 -5.56 27.01 12.51
N SER A 219 -4.95 25.89 12.13
CA SER A 219 -5.39 24.62 12.71
C SER A 219 -4.86 24.58 14.15
N VAL A 220 -5.72 25.04 15.07
CA VAL A 220 -5.48 25.06 16.51
C VAL A 220 -4.93 23.70 16.94
N VAL A 221 -3.65 23.70 17.31
CA VAL A 221 -3.07 22.65 18.13
C VAL A 221 -3.84 22.71 19.44
N VAL A 222 -4.81 21.81 19.63
CA VAL A 222 -5.43 21.61 20.94
C VAL A 222 -4.38 20.93 21.82
N LYS A 223 -3.48 21.74 22.38
CA LYS A 223 -2.70 21.38 23.56
C LYS A 223 -3.62 21.59 24.76
N SER A 224 -4.20 20.50 25.24
CA SER A 224 -4.75 20.41 26.58
C SER A 224 -3.61 20.62 27.58
N ILE A 225 -3.58 21.76 28.27
CA ILE A 225 -3.03 21.93 29.63
C ILE A 225 -3.75 23.14 30.29
N SER A 226 -4.06 22.91 31.56
CA SER A 226 -4.76 23.70 32.58
C SER A 226 -4.45 25.21 32.72
N GLY A 227 -5.50 25.97 33.06
CA GLY A 227 -5.46 26.90 34.20
C GLY A 227 -5.36 28.42 33.92
N SER A 228 -6.44 29.12 34.34
CA SER A 228 -6.52 30.52 34.81
C SER A 228 -6.62 31.69 33.81
N SER A 229 -7.86 32.21 33.72
CA SER A 229 -8.30 33.62 33.86
C SER A 229 -7.45 34.77 33.31
N GLN A 230 -7.93 35.45 32.25
CA GLN A 230 -8.45 36.84 32.26
C GLN A 230 -8.60 37.43 30.84
N GLU A 231 -9.53 38.36 30.73
CA GLU A 231 -10.11 39.02 29.53
C GLU A 231 -9.17 39.94 28.71
N PRO A 232 -9.57 40.35 27.49
CA PRO A 232 -8.70 41.01 26.51
C PRO A 232 -8.73 42.53 26.62
N VAL A 233 -7.59 43.18 26.36
CA VAL A 233 -7.51 44.63 26.14
C VAL A 233 -7.00 44.89 24.73
N THR A 234 -7.84 45.58 23.94
CA THR A 234 -7.54 46.19 22.66
C THR A 234 -6.66 47.43 22.84
N ASP A 235 -5.57 47.57 22.09
CA ASP A 235 -5.18 48.89 21.57
C ASP A 235 -4.27 48.80 20.33
N THR A 236 -4.42 49.84 19.55
CA THR A 236 -3.95 50.25 18.24
C THR A 236 -2.45 50.57 18.13
N GLY A 237 -1.93 50.53 16.89
CA GLY A 237 -0.98 51.57 16.45
C GLY A 237 0.43 51.18 15.97
N ILE A 238 0.62 51.27 14.65
CA ILE A 238 1.74 51.93 13.94
C ILE A 238 3.13 51.25 13.85
N ARG A 239 3.36 50.72 12.63
CA ARG A 239 4.54 50.82 11.73
C ARG A 239 5.96 50.97 12.33
N LYS A 240 6.84 50.05 11.92
CA LYS A 240 8.14 50.41 11.33
C LYS A 240 8.65 49.34 10.37
N ALA A 241 8.87 49.73 9.12
CA ALA A 241 9.52 48.94 8.08
C ALA A 241 11.03 49.23 8.07
N ILE A 242 11.84 48.17 8.13
CA ILE A 242 13.26 48.07 7.72
C ILE A 242 13.46 46.56 7.47
N GLY A 243 14.09 46.02 6.44
CA GLY A 243 14.73 46.51 5.23
C GLY A 243 14.92 45.28 4.32
N ILE A 244 15.07 45.52 3.02
CA ILE A 244 15.20 44.49 1.98
C ILE A 244 16.54 43.77 2.15
N GLY A 245 16.48 42.45 2.39
CA GLY A 245 17.61 41.53 2.29
C GLY A 245 17.21 40.39 1.37
N SER A 246 17.79 40.35 0.18
CA SER A 246 17.68 39.26 -0.78
C SER A 246 18.19 37.95 -0.18
N GLY A 247 17.27 37.08 0.23
CA GLY A 247 17.55 35.70 0.61
C GLY A 247 16.40 34.83 0.12
N ARG A 248 16.66 34.00 -0.90
CA ARG A 248 15.75 32.90 -1.24
C ARG A 248 15.54 32.06 0.03
N PRO A 249 14.31 31.74 0.45
CA PRO A 249 14.13 30.67 1.41
C PRO A 249 14.57 29.35 0.75
N PRO A 250 15.27 28.47 1.47
CA PRO A 250 15.73 27.22 0.90
C PRO A 250 14.51 26.36 0.55
N TYR A 251 14.49 25.80 -0.66
CA TYR A 251 13.58 24.71 -0.99
C TYR A 251 13.81 23.58 0.03
N PRO A 252 12.78 22.97 0.62
CA PRO A 252 12.97 21.78 1.41
C PRO A 252 13.48 20.67 0.50
N VAL A 253 14.74 20.28 0.72
CA VAL A 253 15.30 19.04 0.22
C VAL A 253 14.59 17.94 0.99
N TYR A 254 13.77 17.15 0.31
CA TYR A 254 13.23 15.92 0.88
C TYR A 254 14.34 14.88 0.80
N THR A 255 14.99 14.63 1.93
CA THR A 255 15.78 13.42 2.12
C THR A 255 14.82 12.29 2.47
N ASP A 256 14.86 11.20 1.71
CA ASP A 256 14.23 9.93 2.06
C ASP A 256 15.00 9.31 3.25
N GLU A 257 14.85 9.91 4.41
CA GLU A 257 15.27 9.33 5.69
C GLU A 257 14.00 9.14 6.50
N GLU A 258 13.51 7.89 6.54
CA GLU A 258 13.28 7.15 7.78
C GLU A 258 12.93 5.69 7.38
N ALA A 259 13.97 4.94 7.06
CA ALA A 259 14.10 3.61 7.60
C ALA A 259 14.40 3.74 9.11
N ASP A 260 13.88 2.80 9.89
CA ASP A 260 14.27 2.51 11.27
C ASP A 260 13.57 3.31 12.39
N GLY A 261 12.44 2.78 12.84
CA GLY A 261 12.03 2.92 14.25
C GLY A 261 12.57 1.71 15.00
N SER A 262 13.68 1.92 15.70
CA SER A 262 14.37 0.96 16.55
C SER A 262 13.51 0.59 17.78
N ASP A 263 13.27 -0.71 17.96
CA ASP A 263 13.08 -1.30 19.29
C ASP A 263 14.44 -1.91 19.64
N THR A 264 15.22 -1.20 20.44
CA THR A 264 16.52 -1.66 20.98
C THR A 264 16.27 -2.68 22.09
N GLU A 265 16.65 -3.93 21.84
CA GLU A 265 17.13 -4.86 22.86
C GLU A 265 18.55 -5.24 22.43
N GLU A 266 19.51 -5.02 23.33
CA GLU A 266 20.95 -5.09 23.11
C GLU A 266 21.44 -6.55 23.02
N ASP A 267 22.25 -6.87 22.02
CA ASP A 267 23.19 -7.99 22.07
C ASP A 267 24.58 -7.48 21.62
N PRO A 268 25.65 -7.67 22.42
CA PRO A 268 26.94 -7.02 22.19
C PRO A 268 27.90 -7.96 21.46
N ASP A 269 28.08 -7.81 20.14
CA ASP A 269 29.40 -8.03 19.55
C ASP A 269 29.56 -7.47 18.12
N SER A 270 30.81 -7.14 17.80
CA SER A 270 31.37 -6.75 16.51
C SER A 270 31.40 -5.25 16.15
N SER A 271 32.58 -4.73 16.44
CA SER A 271 33.23 -3.55 15.90
C SER A 271 33.32 -3.48 14.37
N GLY A 272 33.15 -2.28 13.82
CA GLY A 272 34.14 -1.73 12.87
C GLY A 272 33.75 -1.52 11.40
N ARG A 273 33.47 -0.23 11.08
CA ARG A 273 33.81 0.53 9.86
C ARG A 273 33.13 0.22 8.51
N GLY A 274 32.51 1.28 7.96
CA GLY A 274 32.58 1.65 6.55
C GLY A 274 31.28 2.19 5.96
N GLU A 275 31.07 3.51 6.02
CA GLU A 275 30.09 4.22 5.17
C GLU A 275 30.44 4.02 3.69
N VAL A 276 29.46 3.58 2.90
CA VAL A 276 29.54 3.59 1.43
C VAL A 276 28.22 4.14 0.90
N ILE A 277 28.34 5.16 0.07
CA ILE A 277 27.28 5.93 -0.58
C ILE A 277 26.50 5.03 -1.55
N ASP A 278 25.16 5.04 -1.42
CA ASP A 278 24.23 4.41 -2.35
C ASP A 278 24.35 5.03 -3.74
N THR A 279 24.56 4.19 -4.74
CA THR A 279 24.31 4.51 -6.15
C THR A 279 23.53 3.32 -6.71
N GLU A 280 22.23 3.50 -6.93
CA GLU A 280 21.45 2.55 -7.71
C GLU A 280 22.00 2.52 -9.16
N PRO A 281 22.18 1.34 -9.77
CA PRO A 281 22.49 1.27 -11.19
C PRO A 281 21.23 1.52 -12.01
N ASP A 282 21.24 2.61 -12.78
CA ASP A 282 20.36 2.83 -13.94
C ASP A 282 20.56 1.69 -14.95
N ASP A 283 19.58 0.78 -15.04
CA ASP A 283 19.51 -0.24 -16.09
C ASP A 283 18.84 0.32 -17.34
N ASP A 284 19.44 1.38 -17.90
CA ASP A 284 18.99 2.01 -19.15
C ASP A 284 20.17 2.14 -20.12
N SER A 285 20.81 1.01 -20.41
CA SER A 285 21.90 0.96 -21.40
C SER A 285 21.92 -0.30 -22.26
N VAL A 286 20.81 -0.62 -22.93
CA VAL A 286 20.86 -1.47 -24.13
C VAL A 286 19.91 -0.94 -25.22
N ILE A 287 20.53 -0.23 -26.18
CA ILE A 287 20.07 0.07 -27.55
C ILE A 287 18.93 1.09 -27.68
N ARG A 288 19.33 2.34 -27.96
CA ARG A 288 18.55 3.31 -28.73
C ARG A 288 18.19 2.69 -30.09
N GLN A 289 16.96 2.22 -30.25
CA GLN A 289 16.26 2.35 -31.53
C GLN A 289 15.24 3.46 -31.33
N GLU A 290 15.47 4.57 -32.04
CA GLU A 290 14.52 5.67 -32.17
C GLU A 290 13.20 5.08 -32.66
N ASP A 291 12.13 5.27 -31.90
CA ASP A 291 10.78 4.84 -32.23
C ASP A 291 10.13 5.98 -33.04
N PRO A 292 10.03 5.86 -34.38
CA PRO A 292 9.57 6.96 -35.23
C PRO A 292 8.07 7.28 -35.05
N GLU A 293 7.30 6.48 -34.30
CA GLU A 293 5.87 6.72 -34.08
C GLU A 293 5.57 7.68 -32.91
N LEU A 294 6.56 8.01 -32.06
CA LEU A 294 6.35 8.91 -30.91
C LEU A 294 6.36 10.41 -31.27
N GLU A 295 6.91 10.79 -32.43
CA GLU A 295 6.85 12.19 -32.90
C GLU A 295 5.55 12.53 -33.65
N GLU A 296 4.83 11.53 -34.17
CA GLU A 296 3.60 11.74 -34.97
C GLU A 296 2.35 11.91 -34.09
N ILE A 297 2.38 11.48 -32.82
CA ILE A 297 1.24 11.60 -31.88
C ILE A 297 1.24 12.95 -31.13
N LEU A 298 2.37 13.66 -31.12
CA LEU A 298 2.51 14.95 -30.42
C LEU A 298 2.40 16.16 -31.36
N SER A 299 2.03 15.95 -32.64
CA SER A 299 1.97 17.00 -33.65
C SER A 299 0.57 17.31 -34.23
N ASP A 300 -0.50 16.77 -33.64
CA ASP A 300 -1.90 17.18 -33.91
C ASP A 300 -2.57 17.92 -32.74
#